data_AF-A0A7W8NIL1-F1
#
_entry.id   AF-A0A7W8NIL1-F1
#
_cell.length_a   1.000
_cell.length_b   1.000
_cell.length_c   1.000
_cell.angle_alpha   90.00
_cell.angle_beta   90.00
_cell.angle_gamma   90.00
#
_symmetry.space_group_name_H-M   'P 1'
#
loop_
_entity.id
_entity.type
_entity.pdbx_description
1 polymer ?
#
loop_
_entity_poly.entity_id
_entity_poly.type
_entity_poly.pdbx_seq_one_letter_code
_entity_poly.pdbx_strand_id
1 'polypeptide(L)'
;MTPHASAPTLSWRELETRVGLDALPAFHRRFLTWRGVENAEEMPLRRVSQRVDAELNRLVQAGQAHKHEDDWQLEPGALDGFGAYEALTP
;
A
#
# COMPACT_ATOMS: atom_id res chain seq x y z
N MET A 1 -6.54 -32.21 -6.03
CA MET A 1 -6.34 -31.00 -5.22
C MET A 1 -5.40 -30.09 -6.00
N THR A 2 -5.97 -29.16 -6.75
CA THR A 2 -5.20 -28.05 -7.33
C THR A 2 -4.73 -27.18 -6.16
N PRO A 3 -3.44 -26.83 -6.03
CA PRO A 3 -3.06 -25.78 -5.10
C PRO A 3 -3.79 -24.53 -5.61
N HIS A 4 -4.72 -24.00 -4.82
CA HIS A 4 -5.09 -22.59 -4.96
C HIS A 4 -3.77 -21.86 -4.77
N ALA A 5 -3.22 -21.29 -5.84
CA ALA A 5 -2.08 -20.40 -5.73
C ALA A 5 -2.52 -19.31 -4.75
N SER A 6 -2.07 -19.41 -3.49
CA SER A 6 -2.14 -18.29 -2.56
C SER A 6 -1.54 -17.14 -3.32
N ALA A 7 -2.37 -16.14 -3.67
CA ALA A 7 -1.88 -15.01 -4.42
C ALA A 7 -0.64 -14.47 -3.68
N PRO A 8 0.48 -14.28 -4.38
CA PRO A 8 1.74 -13.99 -3.73
C PRO A 8 1.58 -12.73 -2.88
N THR A 9 2.18 -12.73 -1.69
CA THR A 9 2.25 -11.53 -0.86
C THR A 9 2.90 -10.41 -1.67
N LEU A 10 2.31 -9.23 -1.60
CA LEU A 10 2.66 -8.11 -2.45
C LEU A 10 3.58 -7.16 -1.71
N SER A 11 4.78 -6.96 -2.22
CA SER A 11 5.72 -5.99 -1.67
C SER A 11 5.24 -4.55 -1.93
N TRP A 12 5.15 -3.75 -0.87
CA TRP A 12 4.86 -2.32 -0.98
C TRP A 12 5.90 -1.61 -1.82
N ARG A 13 7.18 -1.90 -1.62
CA ARG A 13 8.27 -1.30 -2.41
C ARG A 13 8.19 -1.64 -3.90
N GLU A 14 7.75 -2.86 -4.25
CA GLU A 14 7.48 -3.20 -5.64
C GLU A 14 6.33 -2.37 -6.22
N LEU A 15 5.27 -2.10 -5.45
CA LEU A 15 4.20 -1.19 -5.88
C LEU A 15 4.73 0.22 -6.14
N GLU A 16 5.52 0.76 -5.22
CA GLU A 16 6.14 2.08 -5.38
C GLU A 16 7.01 2.14 -6.64
N THR A 17 7.70 1.04 -6.95
CA THR A 17 8.52 0.90 -8.16
C THR A 17 7.67 0.86 -9.43
N ARG A 18 6.53 0.16 -9.42
CA ARG A 18 5.59 0.06 -10.54
C ARG A 18 4.86 1.38 -10.81
N VAL A 19 4.49 2.11 -9.75
CA VAL A 19 3.91 3.46 -9.85
C VAL A 19 4.91 4.44 -10.46
N GLY A 20 6.19 4.31 -10.07
CA GLY A 20 7.25 5.21 -10.48
C GLY A 20 7.32 6.46 -9.60
N LEU A 21 8.53 7.01 -9.46
CA LEU A 21 8.84 8.10 -8.53
C LEU A 21 8.01 9.37 -8.76
N ASP A 22 7.61 9.64 -10.01
CA ASP A 22 6.82 10.81 -10.38
C ASP A 22 5.38 10.74 -9.86
N ALA A 23 4.76 9.55 -9.96
CA ALA A 23 3.39 9.31 -9.52
C ALA A 23 3.29 8.85 -8.05
N LEU A 24 4.41 8.56 -7.39
CA LEU A 24 4.49 8.06 -6.02
C LEU A 24 3.76 8.96 -5.00
N PRO A 25 3.95 10.30 -5.01
CA PRO A 25 3.22 11.19 -4.11
C PRO A 25 1.71 11.11 -4.25
N ALA A 26 1.21 11.03 -5.49
CA ALA A 26 -0.20 10.94 -5.78
C ALA A 26 -0.76 9.58 -5.31
N PHE A 27 -0.01 8.50 -5.54
CA PHE A 27 -0.37 7.16 -5.06
C PHE A 27 -0.49 7.10 -3.54
N HIS A 28 0.49 7.63 -2.81
CA HIS A 28 0.46 7.70 -1.34
C HIS A 28 -0.74 8.50 -0.82
N ARG A 29 -1.07 9.63 -1.44
CA ARG A 29 -2.24 10.44 -1.08
C ARG A 29 -3.55 9.70 -1.30
N ARG A 30 -3.68 8.99 -2.43
CA ARG A 30 -4.86 8.15 -2.73
C ARG A 30 -4.98 7.01 -1.71
N PHE A 31 -3.87 6.38 -1.35
CA PHE A 31 -3.85 5.34 -0.32
C PHE A 31 -4.34 5.89 1.03
N LEU A 32 -3.79 7.02 1.48
CA LEU A 32 -4.22 7.68 2.73
C LEU A 32 -5.71 8.06 2.70
N THR A 33 -6.18 8.60 1.59
CA THR A 33 -7.60 8.96 1.42
C THR A 33 -8.49 7.73 1.49
N TRP A 34 -8.10 6.63 0.83
CA TRP A 34 -8.81 5.35 0.90
C TRP A 34 -8.85 4.76 2.32
N ARG A 35 -7.77 4.94 3.11
CA ARG A 35 -7.72 4.59 4.54
C ARG A 35 -8.57 5.50 5.43
N GLY A 36 -9.21 6.53 4.88
CA GLY A 36 -10.00 7.50 5.63
C GLY A 36 -9.18 8.60 6.30
N VAL A 37 -7.93 8.84 5.87
CA VAL A 37 -7.14 9.97 6.34
C VAL A 37 -7.56 11.22 5.58
N GLU A 38 -8.21 12.13 6.30
CA GLU A 38 -8.63 13.43 5.78
C GLU A 38 -7.43 14.35 5.52
N ASN A 39 -7.58 15.26 4.55
CA ASN A 39 -6.59 16.27 4.16
C ASN A 39 -5.26 15.71 3.61
N ALA A 40 -5.21 14.42 3.22
CA ALA A 40 -4.00 13.81 2.67
C ALA A 40 -3.42 14.58 1.47
N GLU A 41 -4.28 15.19 0.65
CA GLU A 41 -3.89 15.94 -0.55
C GLU A 41 -3.15 17.24 -0.24
N GLU A 42 -3.54 17.94 0.83
CA GLU A 42 -2.95 19.20 1.26
C GLU A 42 -1.71 19.01 2.14
N MET A 43 -1.47 17.78 2.60
CA MET A 43 -0.34 17.47 3.47
C MET A 43 1.00 17.57 2.73
N PRO A 44 2.05 18.06 3.40
CA PRO A 44 3.40 18.04 2.85
C PRO A 44 3.89 16.60 2.69
N LEU A 45 4.67 16.34 1.64
CA LEU A 45 5.12 14.99 1.27
C LEU A 45 5.77 14.21 2.41
N ARG A 46 6.62 14.88 3.20
CA ARG A 46 7.22 14.26 4.39
C ARG A 46 6.17 13.69 5.36
N ARG A 47 5.05 14.38 5.53
CA ARG A 47 3.96 13.96 6.41
C ARG A 47 3.09 12.89 5.78
N VAL A 48 2.90 12.94 4.46
CA VAL A 48 2.27 11.87 3.67
C VAL A 48 3.06 10.57 3.87
N SER A 49 4.37 10.56 3.63
CA SER A 49 5.20 9.36 3.79
C SER A 49 5.15 8.80 5.22
N GLN A 50 5.24 9.66 6.25
CA GLN A 50 5.11 9.23 7.64
C GLN A 50 3.74 8.61 7.96
N ARG A 51 2.66 9.13 7.36
CA ARG A 51 1.32 8.57 7.55
C ARG A 51 1.17 7.25 6.80
N VAL A 52 1.71 7.13 5.60
CA VAL A 52 1.71 5.87 4.85
C VAL A 52 2.41 4.79 5.66
N ASP A 53 3.60 5.07 6.18
CA ASP A 53 4.33 4.16 7.07
C ASP A 53 3.49 3.75 8.29
N ALA A 54 2.82 4.70 8.94
CA ALA A 54 1.94 4.40 10.06
C ALA A 54 0.75 3.50 9.66
N GLU A 55 0.12 3.73 8.51
CA GLU A 55 -0.96 2.88 8.00
C GLU A 55 -0.48 1.47 7.62
N LEU A 56 0.71 1.35 7.00
CA LEU A 56 1.33 0.06 6.70
C LEU A 56 1.64 -0.71 7.99
N ASN A 57 2.18 -0.06 9.02
CA ASN A 57 2.37 -0.70 10.32
C ASN A 57 1.03 -1.07 11.00
N ARG A 58 -0.08 -0.37 10.72
CA ARG A 58 -1.41 -0.79 11.17
C ARG A 58 -1.91 -2.02 10.44
N LEU A 59 -1.69 -2.13 9.13
CA LEU A 59 -1.98 -3.35 8.38
C LEU A 59 -1.21 -4.55 8.94
N VAL A 60 0.04 -4.35 9.34
CA VAL A 60 0.84 -5.39 10.00
C VAL A 60 0.23 -5.81 11.33
N GLN A 61 -0.18 -4.86 12.17
CA GLN A 61 -0.85 -5.15 13.44
C GLN A 61 -2.21 -5.84 13.26
N ALA A 62 -2.90 -5.56 12.16
CA ALA A 62 -4.17 -6.20 11.79
C ALA A 62 -3.98 -7.60 11.17
N GLY A 63 -2.74 -8.06 10.95
CA GLY A 63 -2.45 -9.33 10.28
C GLY A 63 -2.76 -9.31 8.77
N GLN A 64 -2.88 -8.12 8.17
CA GLN A 64 -3.09 -7.91 6.74
C GLN A 64 -1.79 -7.62 5.99
N ALA A 65 -0.67 -7.56 6.71
CA ALA A 65 0.65 -7.36 6.14
C ALA A 65 1.72 -7.94 7.07
N HIS A 66 2.90 -8.15 6.52
CA HIS A 66 4.09 -8.59 7.23
C HIS A 66 5.22 -7.59 6.95
N LYS A 67 5.81 -7.04 8.01
CA LYS A 67 7.01 -6.21 7.86
C LYS A 67 8.22 -7.14 7.75
N HIS A 68 8.90 -7.11 6.59
CA HIS A 68 10.09 -7.90 6.32
C HIS A 68 11.27 -6.95 6.07
N GLU A 69 12.20 -6.89 7.04
CA GLU A 69 13.35 -5.97 7.02
C GLU A 69 12.92 -4.50 6.85
N ASP A 70 13.00 -3.98 5.62
CA ASP A 70 12.67 -2.60 5.23
C ASP A 70 11.49 -2.54 4.24
N ASP A 71 10.76 -3.64 4.07
CA ASP A 71 9.61 -3.76 3.18
C ASP A 71 8.34 -4.23 3.92
N TRP A 72 7.19 -3.89 3.35
CA TRP A 72 5.89 -4.38 3.80
C TRP A 72 5.32 -5.33 2.76
N GLN A 73 5.29 -6.61 3.11
CA GLN A 73 4.63 -7.64 2.33
C GLN A 73 3.15 -7.66 2.71
N LEU A 74 2.31 -7.09 1.85
CA LEU A 74 0.87 -7.06 2.03
C LEU A 74 0.27 -8.42 1.70
N GLU A 75 -0.65 -8.87 2.55
CA GLU A 75 -1.42 -10.08 2.28
C GLU A 75 -2.31 -9.88 1.05
N PRO A 76 -2.60 -10.94 0.29
CA PRO A 76 -3.53 -10.86 -0.82
C PRO A 76 -4.91 -10.38 -0.34
N GLY A 77 -5.42 -9.30 -0.96
CA GLY A 77 -6.67 -8.65 -0.55
C GLY A 77 -6.53 -7.56 0.51
N ALA A 78 -5.33 -7.30 1.05
CA ALA A 78 -5.11 -6.18 1.97
C ALA A 78 -5.38 -4.80 1.34
N LEU A 79 -5.29 -4.72 0.02
CA LEU A 79 -5.61 -3.54 -0.79
C LEU A 79 -6.87 -3.74 -1.65
N ASP A 80 -7.73 -4.70 -1.32
CA ASP A 80 -8.98 -4.91 -2.05
C ASP A 80 -9.86 -3.65 -2.02
N GLY A 81 -10.40 -3.24 -3.17
CA GLY A 81 -11.14 -1.99 -3.33
C GLY A 81 -10.29 -0.71 -3.34
N PHE A 82 -8.95 -0.81 -3.26
CA PHE A 82 -8.07 0.31 -3.52
C PHE A 82 -7.83 0.47 -5.02
N GLY A 83 -8.67 1.25 -5.70
CA GLY A 83 -8.64 1.35 -7.17
C GLY A 83 -7.33 1.84 -7.80
N ALA A 84 -6.45 2.51 -7.05
CA ALA A 84 -5.13 2.87 -7.57
C ALA A 84 -4.17 1.66 -7.61
N TYR A 85 -4.37 0.67 -6.73
CA TYR A 85 -3.69 -0.62 -6.80
C TYR A 85 -4.25 -1.48 -7.93
N GLU A 86 -5.57 -1.54 -8.09
CA GLU A 86 -6.21 -2.32 -9.17
C GLU A 86 -5.77 -1.85 -10.56
N ALA A 87 -5.50 -0.56 -10.75
CA ALA A 87 -4.97 -0.03 -12.00
C ALA A 87 -3.52 -0.49 -12.32
N LEU A 88 -2.79 -0.99 -11.32
CA LEU A 88 -1.40 -1.48 -11.45
C LEU A 88 -1.33 -2.99 -11.61
N THR A 89 -2.44 -3.69 -11.40
CA THR A 89 -2.56 -5.14 -11.58
C THR A 89 -3.38 -5.42 -12.86
N PRO A 90 -2.84 -6.17 -13.83
CA PRO A 90 -3.52 -6.45 -15.09
C PRO A 90 -4.74 -7.38 -14.94
#